data_AF-A0A5E4DCB6-F1
#
_entry.id   AF-A0A5E4DCB6-F1
#
_cell.length_a   1.000
_cell.length_b   1.000
_cell.length_c   1.000
_cell.angle_alpha   90.00
_cell.angle_beta   90.00
_cell.angle_gamma   90.00
#
_symmetry.space_group_name_H-M   'P 1'
#
loop_
_entity.id
_entity.type
_entity.pdbx_description
1 polymer ?
#
loop_
_entity_poly.entity_id
_entity_poly.type
_entity_poly.pdbx_seq_one_letter_code
_entity_poly.pdbx_strand_id
1 'polypeptide(L)'
;HLMTSEDSPIIEYYPPDFKTDLNGKQQEWEAVVLIPFIDEKRLLEAMETCNHSLKKEERKRNQHSECLMCWYDRDTEFTYPSPWPEKFPAIERCCTRYKIISLDAWRVDINKNKITRVDQKALYFCGFPTLKHIKHKFFLKKSGVQVFQQSSRGENMMLEILVNIESDELSVENIASSVLGKSVFVNWPHLEEARVVAVSDGETKFYLEEPPGTQKLYLGRTVPPSKVIHLGDKEQSNWTKEVQGISEHYLRRKGIIINETSAVVYAQLLTGRKYQISQNGEVRLEKQWSKQVLPFVYQTIVKDIRAFDSRFSNIKTLDDLFPPRSVVFMLGTPYYGCTGEVQDSGDVITEGRIRVVFSIPCEPNLDALIQNQHKYSIKYNPGYVLASRLGVSGYLVSRFTGSIFIGRGSRRNPHGDHKANVGLNLKFNKKNEEVPGYTKKVGSEWMYSSAAEQLLAEYLERAPELFSYIAKNSQEDVFYEDDIWPGENENGAEKVQEIITWLKGHPVSTLSRSSCDLQILDAAIVEKIEEEVEKCKQRKNNKKVRVTVKPHLLYR
;
A
#
# COMPACT_ATOMS: atom_id res chain seq x y z
N HIS A 1 18.80 45.79 -8.94
CA HIS A 1 18.05 44.53 -8.72
C HIS A 1 16.79 44.84 -7.93
N LEU A 2 15.60 44.38 -8.35
CA LEU A 2 14.35 44.81 -7.73
C LEU A 2 14.11 44.25 -6.31
N MET A 3 14.63 43.06 -5.99
CA MET A 3 14.35 42.38 -4.72
C MET A 3 15.38 42.62 -3.62
N THR A 4 16.59 43.10 -3.95
CA THR A 4 17.72 43.18 -3.02
C THR A 4 18.37 44.56 -2.94
N SER A 5 18.05 45.46 -3.87
CA SER A 5 18.60 46.82 -3.86
C SER A 5 17.79 47.69 -2.90
N GLU A 6 18.46 48.38 -1.98
CA GLU A 6 17.80 49.33 -1.07
C GLU A 6 17.10 50.47 -1.82
N ASP A 7 17.65 50.90 -2.96
CA ASP A 7 17.04 51.89 -3.86
C ASP A 7 15.84 51.38 -4.67
N SER A 8 15.43 50.12 -4.49
CA SER A 8 14.31 49.55 -5.25
C SER A 8 12.98 50.17 -4.81
N PRO A 9 12.12 50.60 -5.75
CA PRO A 9 10.82 51.21 -5.43
C PRO A 9 9.83 50.23 -4.77
N ILE A 10 10.17 48.94 -4.71
CA ILE A 10 9.36 47.85 -4.15
C ILE A 10 10.10 47.07 -3.05
N ILE A 11 11.21 47.60 -2.52
CA ILE A 11 12.04 46.89 -1.51
C ILE A 11 11.25 46.55 -0.24
N GLU A 12 10.25 47.35 0.12
CA GLU A 12 9.41 47.15 1.31
C GLU A 12 8.62 45.83 1.29
N TYR A 13 8.37 45.25 0.11
CA TYR A 13 7.68 43.96 -0.04
C TYR A 13 8.59 42.75 0.21
N TYR A 14 9.91 42.97 0.34
CA TYR A 14 10.91 41.93 0.53
C TYR A 14 11.75 42.19 1.79
N PRO A 15 11.13 42.29 2.98
CA PRO A 15 11.86 42.56 4.20
C PRO A 15 12.82 41.39 4.52
N PRO A 16 14.07 41.67 4.95
CA PRO A 16 15.00 40.62 5.34
C PRO A 16 14.51 39.84 6.56
N ASP A 17 13.80 40.52 7.47
CA ASP A 17 13.17 39.97 8.65
C ASP A 17 11.68 40.35 8.68
N PHE A 18 10.80 39.40 8.99
CA PHE A 18 9.37 39.63 9.14
C PHE A 18 8.86 39.08 10.47
N LYS A 19 7.76 39.66 10.95
CA LYS A 19 7.13 39.22 12.19
C LYS A 19 6.12 38.11 11.90
N THR A 20 5.94 37.21 12.85
CA THR A 20 4.91 36.17 12.81
C THR A 20 4.04 36.27 14.05
N ASP A 21 2.73 36.15 13.89
CA ASP A 21 1.75 36.11 14.99
C ASP A 21 1.09 34.73 15.05
N LEU A 22 1.28 34.02 16.15
CA LEU A 22 0.70 32.70 16.37
C LEU A 22 -0.81 32.75 16.61
N ASN A 23 -1.39 33.86 17.06
CA ASN A 23 -2.82 34.02 17.35
C ASN A 23 -3.45 32.79 18.07
N GLY A 24 -2.78 32.30 19.12
CA GLY A 24 -3.23 31.14 19.91
C GLY A 24 -3.00 29.76 19.26
N LYS A 25 -2.38 29.70 18.07
CA LYS A 25 -1.87 28.47 17.46
C LYS A 25 -0.55 28.07 18.12
N GLN A 26 -0.28 26.76 18.10
CA GLN A 26 0.92 26.21 18.73
C GLN A 26 2.06 26.03 17.75
N GLN A 27 1.74 25.87 16.46
CA GLN A 27 2.72 25.52 15.44
C GLN A 27 3.06 26.74 14.59
N GLU A 28 4.35 26.98 14.36
CA GLU A 28 4.84 28.16 13.63
C GLU A 28 4.32 28.26 12.19
N TRP A 29 4.09 27.13 11.51
CA TRP A 29 3.51 27.11 10.16
C TRP A 29 2.03 27.50 10.11
N GLU A 30 1.36 27.56 11.27
CA GLU A 30 0.01 28.12 11.39
C GLU A 30 0.03 29.61 11.73
N ALA A 31 1.21 30.19 11.99
CA ALA A 31 1.35 31.59 12.32
C ALA A 31 0.99 32.47 11.12
N VAL A 32 0.38 33.62 11.43
CA VAL A 32 0.16 34.67 10.44
C VAL A 32 1.49 35.33 10.15
N VAL A 33 1.92 35.23 8.88
CA VAL A 33 3.12 35.90 8.38
C VAL A 33 2.79 37.36 8.08
N LEU A 34 3.38 38.29 8.84
CA LEU A 34 3.12 39.73 8.73
C LEU A 34 4.10 40.37 7.73
N ILE A 35 3.74 40.29 6.46
CA ILE A 35 4.44 40.95 5.35
C ILE A 35 3.51 41.96 4.65
N PRO A 36 4.04 43.06 4.07
CA PRO A 36 3.20 44.02 3.37
C PRO A 36 2.58 43.40 2.11
N PHE A 37 1.34 43.79 1.79
CA PHE A 37 0.70 43.39 0.54
C PHE A 37 1.26 44.20 -0.63
N ILE A 38 1.61 43.51 -1.71
CA ILE A 38 2.13 44.13 -2.92
C ILE A 38 1.05 44.96 -3.60
N ASP A 39 1.37 46.22 -3.93
CA ASP A 39 0.57 47.05 -4.84
C ASP A 39 0.89 46.67 -6.29
N GLU A 40 -0.13 46.24 -7.03
CA GLU A 40 0.01 45.77 -8.42
C GLU A 40 0.59 46.84 -9.33
N LYS A 41 0.13 48.10 -9.22
CA LYS A 41 0.57 49.18 -10.12
C LYS A 41 2.03 49.51 -9.88
N ARG A 42 2.43 49.65 -8.61
CA ARG A 42 3.83 49.89 -8.24
C ARG A 42 4.76 48.77 -8.70
N LEU A 43 4.32 47.53 -8.59
CA LEU A 43 5.09 46.38 -9.08
C LEU A 43 5.27 46.43 -10.60
N LEU A 44 4.20 46.65 -11.36
CA LEU A 44 4.25 46.69 -12.82
C LEU A 44 5.13 47.83 -13.34
N GLU A 45 5.02 49.03 -12.74
CA GLU A 45 5.88 50.18 -13.08
C GLU A 45 7.36 49.89 -12.82
N ALA A 46 7.69 49.29 -11.66
CA ALA A 46 9.05 48.89 -11.34
C ALA A 46 9.59 47.83 -12.31
N MET A 47 8.75 46.86 -12.69
CA MET A 47 9.12 45.77 -13.61
C MET A 47 9.34 46.22 -15.06
N GLU A 48 8.70 47.30 -15.52
CA GLU A 48 8.82 47.78 -16.91
C GLU A 48 10.28 48.10 -17.30
N THR A 49 11.04 48.63 -16.33
CA THR A 49 12.48 48.89 -16.47
C THR A 49 13.33 47.61 -16.56
N CYS A 50 12.79 46.45 -16.22
CA CYS A 50 13.49 45.16 -16.28
C CYS A 50 12.98 44.30 -17.45
N ASN A 51 11.72 44.48 -17.87
CA ASN A 51 11.07 43.71 -18.93
C ASN A 51 11.82 43.77 -20.26
N HIS A 52 12.40 44.93 -20.59
CA HIS A 52 13.20 45.08 -21.81
C HIS A 52 14.53 44.31 -21.77
N SER A 53 15.05 44.01 -20.58
CA SER A 53 16.30 43.26 -20.39
C SER A 53 16.11 41.73 -20.44
N LEU A 54 14.86 41.24 -20.52
CA LEU A 54 14.57 39.82 -20.64
C LEU A 54 15.07 39.24 -21.97
N LYS A 55 15.74 38.08 -21.91
CA LYS A 55 16.15 37.29 -23.07
C LYS A 55 14.92 36.79 -23.84
N LYS A 56 15.10 36.47 -25.11
CA LYS A 56 14.01 35.94 -25.98
C LYS A 56 13.32 34.71 -25.39
N GLU A 57 14.10 33.79 -24.81
CA GLU A 57 13.58 32.58 -24.17
C GLU A 57 12.77 32.89 -22.91
N GLU A 58 13.22 33.84 -22.09
CA GLU A 58 12.52 34.28 -20.89
C GLU A 58 11.19 34.95 -21.25
N ARG A 59 11.18 35.80 -22.28
CA ARG A 59 9.95 36.40 -22.81
C ARG A 59 8.97 35.36 -23.35
N LYS A 60 9.46 34.31 -24.00
CA LYS A 60 8.62 33.21 -24.49
C LYS A 60 8.00 32.41 -23.33
N ARG A 61 8.75 32.17 -22.25
CA ARG A 61 8.25 31.50 -21.04
C ARG A 61 7.26 32.37 -20.25
N ASN A 62 7.43 33.69 -20.30
CA ASN A 62 6.57 34.67 -19.61
C ASN A 62 5.26 34.97 -20.38
N GLN A 63 4.60 33.94 -20.91
CA GLN A 63 3.33 34.04 -21.62
C GLN A 63 2.38 32.96 -21.11
N HIS A 64 1.07 33.27 -21.11
CA HIS A 64 0.07 32.25 -20.90
C HIS A 64 0.13 31.21 -22.04
N SER A 65 -0.04 29.95 -21.68
CA SER A 65 -0.06 28.84 -22.63
C SER A 65 -1.34 28.04 -22.50
N GLU A 66 -1.67 27.35 -23.58
CA GLU A 66 -2.89 26.58 -23.72
C GLU A 66 -2.72 25.16 -23.18
N CYS A 67 -3.83 24.47 -22.92
CA CYS A 67 -3.80 23.10 -22.44
C CYS A 67 -3.49 22.11 -23.58
N LEU A 68 -2.84 20.99 -23.25
CA LEU A 68 -2.62 19.89 -24.19
C LEU A 68 -3.53 18.71 -23.86
N MET A 69 -4.32 18.29 -24.85
CA MET A 69 -5.03 17.01 -24.79
C MET A 69 -4.28 15.99 -25.62
N CYS A 70 -3.75 14.97 -24.96
CA CYS A 70 -3.03 13.87 -25.59
C CYS A 70 -3.92 12.63 -25.66
N TRP A 71 -3.88 11.90 -26.77
CA TRP A 71 -4.56 10.61 -26.90
C TRP A 71 -3.75 9.65 -27.76
N TYR A 72 -4.01 8.36 -27.58
CA TYR A 72 -3.43 7.30 -28.38
C TYR A 72 -4.09 7.24 -29.76
N ASP A 73 -3.28 7.16 -30.80
CA ASP A 73 -3.70 6.92 -32.17
C ASP A 73 -2.82 5.84 -32.81
N ARG A 74 -3.45 4.71 -33.15
CA ARG A 74 -2.77 3.54 -33.72
C ARG A 74 -2.18 3.82 -35.11
N ASP A 75 -2.77 4.74 -35.86
CA ASP A 75 -2.37 5.01 -37.25
C ASP A 75 -1.22 6.03 -37.34
N THR A 76 -0.80 6.57 -36.20
CA THR A 76 0.33 7.50 -36.09
C THR A 76 1.53 6.77 -35.51
N GLU A 77 2.65 6.82 -36.23
CA GLU A 77 3.91 6.27 -35.75
C GLU A 77 5.07 7.19 -36.15
N PHE A 78 5.79 7.72 -35.16
CA PHE A 78 6.97 8.55 -35.37
C PHE A 78 7.95 8.40 -34.22
N THR A 79 9.21 8.74 -34.46
CA THR A 79 10.23 8.78 -33.40
C THR A 79 10.16 10.12 -32.67
N TYR A 80 9.90 10.08 -31.36
CA TYR A 80 9.91 11.27 -30.50
C TYR A 80 11.28 11.41 -29.83
N PRO A 81 12.05 12.48 -30.13
CA PRO A 81 13.37 12.67 -29.54
C PRO A 81 13.25 12.99 -28.05
N SER A 82 14.17 12.45 -27.26
CA SER A 82 14.22 12.75 -25.83
C SER A 82 14.78 14.16 -25.60
N PRO A 83 14.15 14.97 -24.72
CA PRO A 83 14.73 16.23 -24.28
C PRO A 83 15.97 16.05 -23.37
N TRP A 84 16.22 14.82 -22.87
CA TRP A 84 17.40 14.48 -22.08
C TRP A 84 17.94 13.09 -22.47
N PRO A 85 18.62 12.96 -23.63
CA PRO A 85 19.04 11.67 -24.19
C PRO A 85 19.95 10.83 -23.28
N GLU A 86 20.74 11.48 -22.41
CA GLU A 86 21.64 10.81 -21.47
C GLU A 86 20.90 9.98 -20.41
N LYS A 87 19.67 10.37 -20.05
CA LYS A 87 18.85 9.68 -19.04
C LYS A 87 17.66 8.94 -19.62
N PHE A 88 17.06 9.50 -20.66
CA PHE A 88 15.86 8.93 -21.27
C PHE A 88 16.11 8.73 -22.76
N PRO A 89 16.02 7.50 -23.29
CA PRO A 89 16.15 7.27 -24.73
C PRO A 89 14.96 7.88 -25.49
N ALA A 90 15.13 8.08 -26.79
CA ALA A 90 14.04 8.49 -27.67
C ALA A 90 12.94 7.41 -27.72
N ILE A 91 11.68 7.84 -27.89
CA ILE A 91 10.57 6.90 -28.11
C ILE A 91 10.53 6.59 -29.59
N GLU A 92 11.03 5.43 -29.99
CA GLU A 92 11.17 5.05 -31.41
C GLU A 92 9.80 4.97 -32.13
N ARG A 93 8.78 4.45 -31.45
CA ARG A 93 7.43 4.22 -31.99
C ARG A 93 6.38 4.95 -31.15
N CYS A 94 6.36 6.28 -31.25
CA CYS A 94 5.36 7.10 -30.57
C CYS A 94 4.04 7.09 -31.34
N CYS A 95 2.97 6.68 -30.65
CA CYS A 95 1.59 6.63 -31.18
C CYS A 95 0.69 7.67 -30.50
N THR A 96 1.26 8.78 -30.05
CA THR A 96 0.51 9.83 -29.32
C THR A 96 0.27 11.01 -30.24
N ARG A 97 -1.00 11.41 -30.35
CA ARG A 97 -1.39 12.71 -30.90
C ARG A 97 -1.68 13.68 -29.77
N TYR A 98 -1.53 14.96 -30.06
CA TYR A 98 -1.97 16.01 -29.16
C TYR A 98 -2.76 17.08 -29.92
N LYS A 99 -3.63 17.77 -29.20
CA LYS A 99 -4.32 18.97 -29.65
C LYS A 99 -4.20 20.03 -28.57
N ILE A 100 -4.04 21.27 -29.03
CA ILE A 100 -4.07 22.44 -28.17
C ILE A 100 -5.53 22.80 -27.89
N ILE A 101 -5.89 22.87 -26.61
CA ILE A 101 -7.21 23.29 -26.13
C ILE A 101 -7.07 24.68 -25.53
N SER A 102 -7.83 25.63 -26.05
CA SER A 102 -7.81 26.98 -25.52
C SER A 102 -8.36 27.03 -24.10
N LEU A 103 -7.81 27.88 -23.24
CA LEU A 103 -8.32 28.14 -21.87
C LEU A 103 -9.81 28.53 -21.89
N ASP A 104 -10.25 29.23 -22.94
CA ASP A 104 -11.65 29.65 -23.10
C ASP A 104 -12.60 28.49 -23.40
N ALA A 105 -12.10 27.33 -23.80
CA ALA A 105 -12.92 26.13 -24.02
C ALA A 105 -13.64 25.65 -22.74
N TRP A 106 -13.13 26.04 -21.57
CA TRP A 106 -13.71 25.71 -20.26
C TRP A 106 -14.72 26.75 -19.76
N ARG A 107 -14.92 27.86 -20.49
CA ARG A 107 -15.95 28.85 -20.16
C ARG A 107 -17.33 28.33 -20.57
N VAL A 108 -17.96 27.63 -19.65
CA VAL A 108 -19.32 27.10 -19.84
C VAL A 108 -20.34 28.09 -19.30
N ASP A 109 -21.31 28.47 -20.13
CA ASP A 109 -22.48 29.24 -19.71
C ASP A 109 -23.42 28.33 -18.90
N ILE A 110 -23.53 28.61 -17.60
CA ILE A 110 -24.36 27.84 -16.65
C ILE A 110 -25.82 27.78 -17.12
N ASN A 111 -26.32 28.83 -17.78
CA ASN A 111 -27.71 28.90 -18.24
C ASN A 111 -28.00 27.91 -19.38
N LYS A 112 -26.97 27.42 -20.07
CA LYS A 112 -27.10 26.47 -21.19
C LYS A 112 -26.88 25.02 -20.76
N ASN A 113 -26.55 24.79 -19.48
CA ASN A 113 -26.16 23.46 -19.03
C ASN A 113 -27.37 22.60 -18.68
N LYS A 114 -27.49 21.43 -19.30
CA LYS A 114 -28.53 20.45 -18.97
C LYS A 114 -28.05 19.59 -17.79
N ILE A 115 -28.53 19.88 -16.58
CA ILE A 115 -28.24 19.04 -15.41
C ILE A 115 -29.04 17.74 -15.51
N THR A 116 -28.39 16.66 -15.93
CA THR A 116 -28.99 15.31 -15.92
C THR A 116 -29.12 14.82 -14.48
N ARG A 117 -30.35 14.69 -13.98
CA ARG A 117 -30.61 14.05 -12.68
C ARG A 117 -30.58 12.52 -12.86
N VAL A 118 -29.60 11.87 -12.23
CA VAL A 118 -29.51 10.40 -12.18
C VAL A 118 -30.26 9.90 -10.95
N ASP A 119 -31.10 8.87 -11.11
CA ASP A 119 -31.78 8.24 -9.97
C ASP A 119 -30.78 7.39 -9.15
N GLN A 120 -30.31 7.99 -8.05
CA GLN A 120 -29.38 7.36 -7.11
C GLN A 120 -30.03 6.34 -6.16
N LYS A 121 -31.34 6.08 -6.28
CA LYS A 121 -32.05 5.10 -5.43
C LYS A 121 -32.15 3.73 -6.11
N ALA A 122 -32.10 3.67 -7.44
CA ALA A 122 -32.33 2.45 -8.20
C ALA A 122 -31.08 1.57 -8.42
N LEU A 123 -29.88 2.15 -8.39
CA LEU A 123 -28.63 1.42 -8.68
C LEU A 123 -27.54 1.71 -7.63
N TYR A 124 -26.92 0.63 -7.17
CA TYR A 124 -25.70 0.68 -6.38
C TYR A 124 -24.48 0.67 -7.31
N PHE A 125 -23.59 1.65 -7.17
CA PHE A 125 -22.34 1.69 -7.92
C PHE A 125 -21.25 1.00 -7.11
N CYS A 126 -20.74 -0.13 -7.61
CA CYS A 126 -19.69 -0.89 -6.94
C CYS A 126 -18.48 0.00 -6.60
N GLY A 127 -18.02 -0.05 -5.34
CA GLY A 127 -16.88 0.71 -4.84
C GLY A 127 -17.25 2.04 -4.15
N PHE A 128 -18.49 2.51 -4.27
CA PHE A 128 -18.96 3.69 -3.54
C PHE A 128 -19.72 3.25 -2.28
N PRO A 129 -19.38 3.77 -1.09
CA PRO A 129 -20.12 3.41 0.12
C PRO A 129 -21.51 4.07 0.16
N THR A 130 -22.46 3.43 0.84
CA THR A 130 -23.82 3.97 1.01
C THR A 130 -24.48 3.48 2.29
N LEU A 131 -25.17 4.39 2.98
CA LEU A 131 -25.92 4.09 4.20
C LEU A 131 -27.37 3.64 3.91
N LYS A 132 -27.83 3.73 2.65
CA LYS A 132 -29.27 3.63 2.30
C LYS A 132 -29.88 2.24 2.48
N HIS A 133 -29.06 1.17 2.41
CA HIS A 133 -29.57 -0.20 2.32
C HIS A 133 -29.94 -0.84 3.65
N ILE A 134 -29.37 -0.37 4.76
CA ILE A 134 -29.63 -0.90 6.10
C ILE A 134 -30.34 0.18 6.90
N LYS A 135 -31.48 -0.16 7.51
CA LYS A 135 -32.22 0.77 8.38
C LYS A 135 -31.44 0.98 9.69
N HIS A 136 -31.17 2.23 10.03
CA HIS A 136 -30.39 2.59 11.21
C HIS A 136 -30.88 3.92 11.81
N LYS A 137 -30.63 4.09 13.11
CA LYS A 137 -30.68 5.39 13.79
C LYS A 137 -29.30 6.03 13.76
N PHE A 138 -29.24 7.34 13.96
CA PHE A 138 -27.98 8.07 14.07
C PHE A 138 -28.04 9.10 15.20
N PHE A 139 -26.93 9.29 15.91
CA PHE A 139 -26.81 10.27 16.98
C PHE A 139 -25.33 10.61 17.25
N LEU A 140 -25.07 11.74 17.89
CA LEU A 140 -23.71 12.13 18.30
C LEU A 140 -23.38 11.57 19.69
N LYS A 141 -22.21 10.97 19.84
CA LYS A 141 -21.71 10.47 21.14
C LYS A 141 -20.19 10.51 21.19
N LYS A 142 -19.62 10.86 22.35
CA LYS A 142 -18.18 10.69 22.63
C LYS A 142 -17.89 9.20 22.87
N SER A 143 -17.53 8.48 21.81
CA SER A 143 -17.30 7.02 21.86
C SER A 143 -15.84 6.63 21.66
N GLY A 144 -14.94 7.59 21.46
CA GLY A 144 -13.52 7.29 21.29
C GLY A 144 -13.20 6.55 19.99
N VAL A 145 -14.01 6.74 18.93
CA VAL A 145 -13.81 6.07 17.63
C VAL A 145 -12.40 6.38 17.13
N GLN A 146 -11.68 5.34 16.76
CA GLN A 146 -10.30 5.40 16.33
C GLN A 146 -10.24 5.17 14.82
N VAL A 147 -10.11 6.25 14.05
CA VAL A 147 -9.89 6.18 12.59
C VAL A 147 -8.40 6.04 12.26
N PHE A 148 -7.55 6.80 12.97
CA PHE A 148 -6.09 6.79 12.81
C PHE A 148 -5.40 6.01 13.93
N GLN A 149 -4.23 6.47 14.42
CA GLN A 149 -3.49 5.77 15.47
C GLN A 149 -4.05 6.01 16.89
N GLN A 150 -4.73 7.14 17.14
CA GLN A 150 -5.25 7.50 18.46
C GLN A 150 -6.78 7.58 18.46
N SER A 151 -7.39 7.29 19.60
CA SER A 151 -8.83 7.43 19.81
C SER A 151 -9.27 8.89 19.75
N SER A 152 -10.41 9.15 19.11
CA SER A 152 -11.01 10.48 19.05
C SER A 152 -11.34 11.01 20.45
N ARG A 153 -11.02 12.29 20.71
CA ARG A 153 -11.44 12.99 21.94
C ARG A 153 -12.79 13.70 21.79
N GLY A 154 -13.20 13.98 20.54
CA GLY A 154 -14.46 14.65 20.20
C GLY A 154 -15.64 13.71 20.06
N GLU A 155 -16.80 14.28 19.73
CA GLU A 155 -18.01 13.53 19.42
C GLU A 155 -17.90 12.82 18.06
N ASN A 156 -18.51 11.66 17.96
CA ASN A 156 -18.56 10.84 16.75
C ASN A 156 -20.02 10.65 16.34
N MET A 157 -20.29 10.66 15.03
CA MET A 157 -21.60 10.27 14.49
C MET A 157 -21.72 8.75 14.57
N MET A 158 -22.55 8.29 15.50
CA MET A 158 -22.80 6.87 15.72
C MET A 158 -23.99 6.41 14.89
N LEU A 159 -23.89 5.24 14.28
CA LEU A 159 -24.97 4.59 13.56
C LEU A 159 -25.41 3.34 14.33
N GLU A 160 -26.70 3.22 14.64
CA GLU A 160 -27.26 2.08 15.35
C GLU A 160 -28.20 1.29 14.44
N ILE A 161 -27.85 0.04 14.15
CA ILE A 161 -28.63 -0.82 13.25
C ILE A 161 -29.93 -1.22 13.93
N LEU A 162 -31.04 -1.05 13.21
CA LEU A 162 -32.36 -1.46 13.66
C LEU A 162 -32.60 -2.93 13.32
N VAL A 163 -32.90 -3.73 14.35
CA VAL A 163 -33.31 -5.12 14.19
C VAL A 163 -34.83 -5.14 14.02
N ASN A 164 -35.32 -5.73 12.92
CA ASN A 164 -36.75 -6.02 12.77
C ASN A 164 -37.07 -7.27 13.59
N ILE A 165 -37.90 -7.14 14.63
CA ILE A 165 -38.20 -8.17 15.64
C ILE A 165 -39.38 -9.08 15.19
N GLU A 166 -39.62 -9.24 13.89
CA GLU A 166 -40.60 -10.24 13.43
C GLU A 166 -39.93 -11.62 13.51
N SER A 167 -40.32 -12.39 14.52
CA SER A 167 -39.54 -13.48 15.13
C SER A 167 -39.23 -14.67 14.22
N ASP A 168 -40.00 -14.88 13.15
CA ASP A 168 -39.82 -16.06 12.29
C ASP A 168 -38.81 -15.82 11.16
N GLU A 169 -38.53 -14.57 10.74
CA GLU A 169 -37.56 -14.30 9.66
C GLU A 169 -36.09 -14.44 10.09
N LEU A 170 -35.83 -14.44 11.40
CA LEU A 170 -34.49 -14.46 11.99
C LEU A 170 -34.01 -15.86 12.41
N SER A 171 -34.82 -16.91 12.21
CA SER A 171 -34.34 -18.26 12.47
C SER A 171 -33.18 -18.62 11.53
N VAL A 172 -32.22 -19.37 12.05
CA VAL A 172 -31.01 -19.75 11.32
C VAL A 172 -31.34 -20.57 10.07
N GLU A 173 -32.41 -21.37 10.08
CA GLU A 173 -32.90 -22.15 8.94
C GLU A 173 -33.40 -21.24 7.82
N ASN A 174 -34.14 -20.19 8.18
CA ASN A 174 -34.69 -19.23 7.23
C ASN A 174 -33.58 -18.33 6.65
N ILE A 175 -32.64 -17.92 7.50
CA ILE A 175 -31.45 -17.18 7.06
C ILE A 175 -30.63 -18.06 6.09
N ALA A 176 -30.33 -19.30 6.46
CA ALA A 176 -29.57 -20.23 5.62
C ALA A 176 -30.28 -20.46 4.27
N SER A 177 -31.59 -20.70 4.28
CA SER A 177 -32.38 -20.85 3.04
C SER A 177 -32.37 -19.59 2.16
N SER A 178 -32.28 -18.41 2.78
CA SER A 178 -32.22 -17.13 2.08
C SER A 178 -30.86 -16.88 1.43
N VAL A 179 -29.74 -17.12 2.14
CA VAL A 179 -28.40 -16.64 1.71
C VAL A 179 -27.40 -17.73 1.31
N LEU A 180 -27.55 -18.97 1.79
CA LEU A 180 -26.53 -20.02 1.59
C LEU A 180 -26.35 -20.34 0.10
N GLY A 181 -25.09 -20.38 -0.37
CA GLY A 181 -24.76 -20.64 -1.76
C GLY A 181 -25.08 -19.49 -2.74
N LYS A 182 -25.58 -18.35 -2.24
CA LYS A 182 -25.88 -17.15 -3.04
C LYS A 182 -24.79 -16.08 -2.88
N SER A 183 -24.88 -15.07 -3.75
CA SER A 183 -24.08 -13.85 -3.64
C SER A 183 -24.80 -12.80 -2.82
N VAL A 184 -24.11 -12.21 -1.85
CA VAL A 184 -24.61 -11.15 -0.97
C VAL A 184 -23.59 -10.02 -0.87
N PHE A 185 -24.00 -8.86 -0.36
CA PHE A 185 -23.08 -7.75 -0.10
C PHE A 185 -22.78 -7.64 1.39
N VAL A 186 -21.49 -7.67 1.75
CA VAL A 186 -20.98 -7.60 3.12
C VAL A 186 -20.22 -6.28 3.34
N ASN A 187 -19.66 -6.06 4.53
CA ASN A 187 -18.81 -4.90 4.85
C ASN A 187 -19.49 -3.53 4.83
N TRP A 188 -20.81 -3.46 5.05
CA TRP A 188 -21.53 -2.20 5.14
C TRP A 188 -20.82 -1.17 6.03
N PRO A 189 -20.67 0.10 5.60
CA PRO A 189 -21.27 0.71 4.40
C PRO A 189 -20.44 0.59 3.11
N HIS A 190 -19.22 0.06 3.20
CA HIS A 190 -18.35 -0.20 2.05
C HIS A 190 -18.65 -1.58 1.48
N LEU A 191 -19.76 -1.66 0.75
CA LEU A 191 -20.30 -2.94 0.31
C LEU A 191 -19.35 -3.67 -0.63
N GLU A 192 -19.09 -4.93 -0.31
CA GLU A 192 -18.29 -5.86 -1.10
C GLU A 192 -19.11 -7.10 -1.40
N GLU A 193 -19.04 -7.58 -2.65
CA GLU A 193 -19.76 -8.79 -3.04
C GLU A 193 -19.05 -10.03 -2.48
N ALA A 194 -19.82 -10.94 -1.87
CA ALA A 194 -19.31 -12.16 -1.25
C ALA A 194 -20.25 -13.34 -1.48
N ARG A 195 -19.67 -14.54 -1.63
CA ARG A 195 -20.40 -15.81 -1.74
C ARG A 195 -20.52 -16.45 -0.37
N VAL A 196 -21.75 -16.75 0.05
CA VAL A 196 -21.99 -17.40 1.35
C VAL A 196 -21.72 -18.89 1.27
N VAL A 197 -20.88 -19.39 2.19
CA VAL A 197 -20.52 -20.81 2.30
C VAL A 197 -21.05 -21.47 3.57
N ALA A 198 -21.29 -20.71 4.64
CA ALA A 198 -21.91 -21.22 5.85
C ALA A 198 -22.66 -20.11 6.61
N VAL A 199 -23.60 -20.51 7.46
CA VAL A 199 -24.39 -19.65 8.36
C VAL A 199 -24.46 -20.33 9.72
N SER A 200 -24.32 -19.58 10.82
CA SER A 200 -24.42 -20.11 12.18
C SER A 200 -25.00 -19.10 13.16
N ASP A 201 -25.87 -19.55 14.05
CA ASP A 201 -26.45 -18.80 15.16
C ASP A 201 -25.71 -18.98 16.50
N GLY A 202 -24.63 -19.77 16.51
CA GLY A 202 -23.87 -20.10 17.72
C GLY A 202 -24.22 -21.47 18.32
N GLU A 203 -25.33 -22.09 17.94
CA GLU A 203 -25.70 -23.45 18.36
C GLU A 203 -25.70 -24.41 17.17
N THR A 204 -26.21 -23.97 16.04
CA THR A 204 -26.29 -24.71 14.78
C THR A 204 -25.45 -24.03 13.70
N LYS A 205 -24.94 -24.82 12.77
CA LYS A 205 -24.18 -24.33 11.62
C LYS A 205 -24.59 -25.07 10.36
N PHE A 206 -25.07 -24.32 9.39
CA PHE A 206 -25.39 -24.75 8.04
C PHE A 206 -24.18 -24.46 7.16
N TYR A 207 -23.65 -25.46 6.47
CA TYR A 207 -22.56 -25.25 5.52
C TYR A 207 -22.84 -25.92 4.19
N LEU A 208 -22.24 -25.35 3.15
CA LEU A 208 -22.34 -25.84 1.78
C LEU A 208 -21.46 -27.07 1.59
N GLU A 209 -22.06 -28.20 1.21
CA GLU A 209 -21.36 -29.46 0.96
C GLU A 209 -20.99 -29.56 -0.53
N GLU A 210 -19.79 -29.09 -0.85
CA GLU A 210 -19.26 -29.11 -2.22
C GLU A 210 -17.88 -29.76 -2.29
N PRO A 211 -17.52 -30.37 -3.44
CA PRO A 211 -16.16 -30.82 -3.68
C PRO A 211 -15.16 -29.66 -3.53
N PRO A 212 -13.97 -29.90 -2.95
CA PRO A 212 -12.95 -28.88 -2.79
C PRO A 212 -12.66 -28.14 -4.10
N GLY A 213 -12.71 -26.80 -4.06
CA GLY A 213 -12.47 -25.94 -5.23
C GLY A 213 -13.71 -25.63 -6.07
N THR A 214 -14.86 -26.23 -5.78
CA THR A 214 -16.14 -25.83 -6.40
C THR A 214 -16.55 -24.46 -5.86
N GLN A 215 -16.85 -23.53 -6.77
CA GLN A 215 -17.27 -22.17 -6.41
C GLN A 215 -18.56 -21.76 -7.13
N LYS A 216 -19.56 -22.65 -7.13
CA LYS A 216 -20.80 -22.46 -7.85
C LYS A 216 -21.76 -21.51 -7.12
N LEU A 217 -22.44 -20.64 -7.86
CA LEU A 217 -23.56 -19.86 -7.34
C LEU A 217 -24.87 -20.62 -7.57
N TYR A 218 -25.69 -20.73 -6.54
CA TYR A 218 -27.02 -21.34 -6.61
C TYR A 218 -28.05 -20.23 -6.79
N LEU A 219 -28.62 -20.12 -7.99
CA LEU A 219 -29.59 -19.08 -8.35
C LEU A 219 -30.94 -19.71 -8.68
N GLY A 220 -32.03 -19.08 -8.23
CA GLY A 220 -33.40 -19.54 -8.53
C GLY A 220 -33.81 -20.78 -7.71
N ARG A 221 -34.31 -21.82 -8.38
CA ARG A 221 -34.91 -23.02 -7.76
C ARG A 221 -33.92 -24.13 -7.38
N THR A 222 -32.62 -23.96 -7.66
CA THR A 222 -31.61 -24.96 -7.29
C THR A 222 -31.33 -24.88 -5.80
N VAL A 223 -31.71 -25.93 -5.07
CA VAL A 223 -31.41 -26.04 -3.63
C VAL A 223 -29.91 -26.31 -3.48
N PRO A 224 -29.18 -25.51 -2.67
CA PRO A 224 -27.77 -25.77 -2.40
C PRO A 224 -27.60 -27.09 -1.61
N PRO A 225 -26.56 -27.88 -1.89
CA PRO A 225 -26.22 -29.03 -1.05
C PRO A 225 -25.76 -28.49 0.32
N SER A 226 -26.56 -28.74 1.36
CA SER A 226 -26.30 -28.21 2.70
C SER A 226 -26.24 -29.32 3.73
N LYS A 227 -25.28 -29.23 4.65
CA LYS A 227 -25.22 -30.06 5.84
C LYS A 227 -25.32 -29.21 7.09
N VAL A 228 -26.00 -29.76 8.09
CA VAL A 228 -26.25 -29.11 9.38
C VAL A 228 -25.43 -29.81 10.45
N ILE A 229 -24.76 -29.03 11.30
CA ILE A 229 -24.00 -29.51 12.46
C ILE A 229 -24.43 -28.70 13.67
N HIS A 230 -24.54 -29.37 14.82
CA HIS A 230 -24.65 -28.73 16.13
C HIS A 230 -23.25 -28.48 16.68
N LEU A 231 -22.98 -27.23 17.07
CA LEU A 231 -21.68 -26.78 17.56
C LEU A 231 -21.44 -27.29 18.98
N GLY A 232 -20.25 -27.85 19.22
CA GLY A 232 -19.81 -28.19 20.59
C GLY A 232 -19.29 -26.98 21.35
N ASP A 233 -19.16 -27.08 22.68
CA ASP A 233 -18.83 -25.97 23.59
C ASP A 233 -17.65 -25.08 23.14
N LYS A 234 -16.59 -25.70 22.59
CA LYS A 234 -15.41 -24.99 22.09
C LYS A 234 -15.74 -24.09 20.89
N GLU A 235 -16.58 -24.57 19.97
CA GLU A 235 -16.97 -23.83 18.77
C GLU A 235 -17.95 -22.71 19.12
N GLN A 236 -18.87 -22.96 20.08
CA GLN A 236 -19.74 -21.92 20.61
C GLN A 236 -18.94 -20.79 21.26
N SER A 237 -17.92 -21.12 22.07
CA SER A 237 -17.02 -20.13 22.66
C SER A 237 -16.26 -19.31 21.61
N ASN A 238 -15.81 -19.95 20.52
CA ASN A 238 -15.16 -19.25 19.42
C ASN A 238 -16.12 -18.33 18.68
N TRP A 239 -17.36 -18.77 18.42
CA TRP A 239 -18.40 -17.96 17.79
C TRP A 239 -18.67 -16.69 18.60
N THR A 240 -18.81 -16.80 19.93
CA THR A 240 -19.02 -15.64 20.81
C THR A 240 -17.85 -14.64 20.73
N LYS A 241 -16.60 -15.14 20.67
CA LYS A 241 -15.41 -14.29 20.49
C LYS A 241 -15.39 -13.61 19.12
N GLU A 242 -15.79 -14.31 18.06
CA GLU A 242 -15.89 -13.74 16.70
C GLU A 242 -16.92 -12.60 16.68
N VAL A 243 -18.12 -12.83 17.22
CA VAL A 243 -19.18 -11.82 17.32
C VAL A 243 -18.72 -10.59 18.11
N GLN A 244 -18.08 -10.80 19.25
CA GLN A 244 -17.54 -9.71 20.08
C GLN A 244 -16.47 -8.92 19.31
N GLY A 245 -15.54 -9.61 18.64
CA GLY A 245 -14.48 -8.97 17.87
C GLY A 245 -15.00 -8.15 16.68
N ILE A 246 -15.99 -8.67 15.95
CA ILE A 246 -16.63 -7.94 14.86
C ILE A 246 -17.37 -6.71 15.40
N SER A 247 -18.15 -6.87 16.47
CA SER A 247 -18.91 -5.77 17.08
C SER A 247 -18.00 -4.65 17.60
N GLU A 248 -16.90 -5.02 18.28
CA GLU A 248 -15.90 -4.06 18.74
C GLU A 248 -15.22 -3.36 17.56
N HIS A 249 -14.89 -4.09 16.49
CA HIS A 249 -14.31 -3.50 15.29
C HIS A 249 -15.24 -2.47 14.66
N TYR A 250 -16.52 -2.79 14.47
CA TYR A 250 -17.51 -1.87 13.91
C TYR A 250 -17.71 -0.64 14.81
N LEU A 251 -17.77 -0.82 16.12
CA LEU A 251 -17.91 0.28 17.07
C LEU A 251 -16.67 1.18 17.06
N ARG A 252 -15.49 0.60 17.27
CA ARG A 252 -14.22 1.33 17.47
C ARG A 252 -13.69 1.94 16.18
N ARG A 253 -13.82 1.27 15.03
CA ARG A 253 -13.26 1.76 13.75
C ARG A 253 -14.28 2.49 12.89
N LYS A 254 -15.55 2.08 12.93
CA LYS A 254 -16.60 2.62 12.04
C LYS A 254 -17.66 3.47 12.75
N GLY A 255 -17.73 3.46 14.08
CA GLY A 255 -18.79 4.14 14.82
C GLY A 255 -20.16 3.49 14.63
N ILE A 256 -20.23 2.18 14.38
CA ILE A 256 -21.47 1.45 14.10
C ILE A 256 -21.79 0.49 15.25
N ILE A 257 -23.02 0.52 15.73
CA ILE A 257 -23.58 -0.35 16.75
C ILE A 257 -24.49 -1.37 16.07
N ILE A 258 -24.13 -2.65 16.17
CA ILE A 258 -24.84 -3.76 15.52
C ILE A 258 -26.00 -4.31 16.39
N ASN A 259 -26.01 -3.99 17.69
CA ASN A 259 -26.92 -4.57 18.69
C ASN A 259 -26.76 -6.11 18.79
N GLU A 260 -27.80 -6.84 19.21
CA GLU A 260 -27.75 -8.29 19.36
C GLU A 260 -27.57 -8.98 18.00
N THR A 261 -26.62 -9.92 17.92
CA THR A 261 -26.29 -10.65 16.69
C THR A 261 -27.12 -11.93 16.60
N SER A 262 -28.00 -12.04 15.61
CA SER A 262 -28.85 -13.21 15.40
C SER A 262 -28.11 -14.36 14.71
N ALA A 263 -27.23 -14.05 13.76
CA ALA A 263 -26.45 -15.05 13.05
C ALA A 263 -25.15 -14.45 12.46
N VAL A 264 -24.15 -15.31 12.31
CA VAL A 264 -22.91 -15.05 11.60
C VAL A 264 -22.93 -15.79 10.27
N VAL A 265 -22.65 -15.07 9.20
CA VAL A 265 -22.53 -15.57 7.84
C VAL A 265 -21.05 -15.66 7.49
N TYR A 266 -20.62 -16.85 7.12
CA TYR A 266 -19.27 -17.11 6.64
C TYR A 266 -19.27 -17.04 5.11
N ALA A 267 -18.50 -16.09 4.56
CA ALA A 267 -18.51 -15.81 3.13
C ALA A 267 -17.10 -15.65 2.55
N GLN A 268 -16.98 -15.92 1.25
CA GLN A 268 -15.79 -15.72 0.44
C GLN A 268 -15.95 -14.44 -0.36
N LEU A 269 -15.05 -13.46 -0.18
CA LEU A 269 -15.08 -12.20 -0.92
C LEU A 269 -14.80 -12.42 -2.42
N LEU A 270 -15.43 -11.63 -3.28
CA LEU A 270 -15.16 -11.61 -4.72
C LEU A 270 -13.74 -11.08 -4.97
N THR A 271 -12.86 -11.91 -5.52
CA THR A 271 -11.48 -11.51 -5.85
C THR A 271 -11.35 -10.98 -7.26
N GLY A 272 -12.18 -11.48 -8.17
CA GLY A 272 -12.11 -11.09 -9.58
C GLY A 272 -13.04 -11.91 -10.44
N ARG A 273 -12.74 -11.95 -11.73
CA ARG A 273 -13.48 -12.74 -12.71
C ARG A 273 -12.50 -13.45 -13.61
N LYS A 274 -12.89 -14.64 -14.08
CA LYS A 274 -12.11 -15.46 -15.01
C LYS A 274 -12.96 -15.83 -16.20
N TYR A 275 -12.38 -15.70 -17.38
CA TYR A 275 -12.98 -16.25 -18.60
C TYR A 275 -12.90 -17.78 -18.52
N GLN A 276 -14.07 -18.42 -18.51
CA GLN A 276 -14.22 -19.85 -18.68
C GLN A 276 -14.68 -20.12 -20.10
N ILE A 277 -14.04 -21.11 -20.73
CA ILE A 277 -14.34 -21.49 -22.10
C ILE A 277 -15.16 -22.77 -22.04
N SER A 278 -16.35 -22.70 -22.62
CA SER A 278 -17.26 -23.82 -22.74
C SER A 278 -16.81 -24.75 -23.87
N GLN A 279 -17.23 -26.01 -23.85
CA GLN A 279 -16.84 -27.01 -24.86
C GLN A 279 -17.29 -26.64 -26.29
N ASN A 280 -18.31 -25.78 -26.41
CA ASN A 280 -18.82 -25.23 -27.67
C ASN A 280 -18.06 -23.97 -28.15
N GLY A 281 -16.98 -23.57 -27.49
CA GLY A 281 -16.20 -22.37 -27.85
C GLY A 281 -16.76 -21.05 -27.32
N GLU A 282 -17.88 -21.06 -26.59
CA GLU A 282 -18.41 -19.87 -25.92
C GLU A 282 -17.53 -19.47 -24.74
N VAL A 283 -17.19 -18.18 -24.69
CA VAL A 283 -16.45 -17.58 -23.58
C VAL A 283 -17.43 -16.93 -22.61
N ARG A 284 -17.43 -17.37 -21.36
CA ARG A 284 -18.24 -16.79 -20.28
C ARG A 284 -17.36 -16.24 -19.19
N LEU A 285 -17.73 -15.08 -18.68
CA LEU A 285 -17.01 -14.43 -17.58
C LEU A 285 -17.62 -14.88 -16.24
N GLU A 286 -16.93 -15.75 -15.52
CA GLU A 286 -17.37 -16.25 -14.21
C GLU A 286 -16.70 -15.49 -13.06
N LYS A 287 -17.42 -15.39 -11.93
CA LYS A 287 -16.90 -14.77 -10.70
C LYS A 287 -15.94 -15.72 -10.00
N GLN A 288 -14.82 -15.18 -9.53
CA GLN A 288 -13.85 -15.89 -8.71
C GLN A 288 -13.91 -15.39 -7.27
N TRP A 289 -13.86 -16.33 -6.34
CA TRP A 289 -14.01 -16.05 -4.92
C TRP A 289 -12.72 -16.37 -4.17
N SER A 290 -12.50 -15.65 -3.07
CA SER A 290 -11.36 -15.88 -2.19
C SER A 290 -11.37 -17.32 -1.67
N LYS A 291 -10.16 -17.88 -1.51
CA LYS A 291 -9.99 -19.16 -0.82
C LYS A 291 -10.26 -19.03 0.68
N GLN A 292 -10.03 -17.84 1.24
CA GLN A 292 -10.28 -17.55 2.64
C GLN A 292 -11.77 -17.30 2.89
N VAL A 293 -12.29 -17.91 3.94
CA VAL A 293 -13.66 -17.71 4.43
C VAL A 293 -13.60 -16.76 5.61
N LEU A 294 -14.40 -15.70 5.58
CA LEU A 294 -14.45 -14.66 6.61
C LEU A 294 -15.84 -14.59 7.27
N PRO A 295 -15.91 -14.32 8.59
CA PRO A 295 -17.17 -14.14 9.29
C PRO A 295 -17.73 -12.71 9.12
N PHE A 296 -19.03 -12.61 8.86
CA PHE A 296 -19.77 -11.36 8.77
C PHE A 296 -21.09 -11.47 9.55
N VAL A 297 -21.45 -10.43 10.30
CA VAL A 297 -22.71 -10.42 11.04
C VAL A 297 -23.89 -10.21 10.09
N TYR A 298 -24.91 -11.06 10.16
CA TYR A 298 -26.05 -11.07 9.23
C TYR A 298 -26.73 -9.71 9.09
N GLN A 299 -26.89 -8.97 10.19
CA GLN A 299 -27.53 -7.65 10.19
C GLN A 299 -26.76 -6.58 9.39
N THR A 300 -25.49 -6.83 9.07
CA THR A 300 -24.66 -5.94 8.24
C THR A 300 -24.66 -6.32 6.76
N ILE A 301 -25.42 -7.35 6.39
CA ILE A 301 -25.47 -7.89 5.03
C ILE A 301 -26.63 -7.27 4.27
N VAL A 302 -26.38 -6.93 3.01
CA VAL A 302 -27.39 -6.43 2.10
C VAL A 302 -27.62 -7.47 1.00
N LYS A 303 -28.90 -7.80 0.79
CA LYS A 303 -29.36 -8.78 -0.20
C LYS A 303 -29.93 -8.07 -1.44
N ASP A 304 -29.90 -8.74 -2.58
CA ASP A 304 -30.69 -8.42 -3.78
C ASP A 304 -30.55 -6.99 -4.32
N ILE A 305 -29.33 -6.43 -4.28
CA ILE A 305 -29.06 -5.11 -4.84
C ILE A 305 -28.83 -5.21 -6.36
N ARG A 306 -29.49 -4.33 -7.13
CA ARG A 306 -29.12 -4.06 -8.52
C ARG A 306 -27.84 -3.25 -8.56
N ALA A 307 -26.71 -3.95 -8.61
CA ALA A 307 -25.39 -3.35 -8.71
C ALA A 307 -25.04 -3.04 -10.17
N PHE A 308 -24.59 -1.81 -10.43
CA PHE A 308 -23.92 -1.44 -11.66
C PHE A 308 -22.43 -1.71 -11.53
N ASP A 309 -21.90 -2.51 -12.44
CA ASP A 309 -20.47 -2.74 -12.58
C ASP A 309 -20.06 -2.37 -14.01
N SER A 310 -19.23 -1.34 -14.16
CA SER A 310 -18.76 -0.87 -15.47
C SER A 310 -17.86 -1.89 -16.21
N ARG A 311 -17.42 -2.96 -15.53
CA ARG A 311 -16.55 -4.01 -16.08
C ARG A 311 -17.33 -5.07 -16.86
N PHE A 312 -18.21 -4.64 -17.76
CA PHE A 312 -18.84 -5.55 -18.73
C PHE A 312 -17.81 -5.94 -19.78
N SER A 313 -17.56 -7.24 -19.92
CA SER A 313 -16.79 -7.73 -21.05
C SER A 313 -17.72 -8.03 -22.21
N ASN A 314 -17.45 -7.42 -23.36
CA ASN A 314 -18.11 -7.75 -24.62
C ASN A 314 -17.51 -9.00 -25.29
N ILE A 315 -16.54 -9.67 -24.64
CA ILE A 315 -15.85 -10.85 -25.15
C ILE A 315 -16.79 -12.05 -25.04
N LYS A 316 -17.19 -12.61 -26.17
CA LYS A 316 -18.09 -13.78 -26.25
C LYS A 316 -17.43 -14.97 -26.93
N THR A 317 -16.45 -14.72 -27.79
CA THR A 317 -15.78 -15.73 -28.60
C THR A 317 -14.30 -15.85 -28.25
N LEU A 318 -13.67 -16.93 -28.72
CA LEU A 318 -12.22 -17.10 -28.60
C LEU A 318 -11.44 -16.03 -29.38
N ASP A 319 -11.92 -15.59 -30.53
CA ASP A 319 -11.31 -14.51 -31.31
C ASP A 319 -11.36 -13.16 -30.57
N ASP A 320 -12.46 -12.87 -29.87
CA ASP A 320 -12.55 -11.67 -29.03
C ASP A 320 -11.55 -11.72 -27.86
N LEU A 321 -11.37 -12.92 -27.28
CA LEU A 321 -10.49 -13.15 -26.14
C LEU A 321 -9.01 -13.12 -26.56
N PHE A 322 -8.70 -13.57 -27.77
CA PHE A 322 -7.34 -13.65 -28.31
C PHE A 322 -7.28 -13.08 -29.73
N PRO A 323 -7.42 -11.75 -29.90
CA PRO A 323 -7.38 -11.14 -31.21
C PRO A 323 -5.96 -11.22 -31.79
N PRO A 324 -5.82 -11.26 -33.13
CA PRO A 324 -4.51 -11.27 -33.77
C PRO A 324 -3.63 -10.10 -33.30
N ARG A 325 -2.33 -10.35 -33.16
CA ARG A 325 -1.31 -9.44 -32.61
C ARG A 325 -1.45 -9.11 -31.12
N SER A 326 -2.38 -9.73 -30.40
CA SER A 326 -2.39 -9.64 -28.94
C SER A 326 -1.20 -10.39 -28.34
N VAL A 327 -0.68 -9.84 -27.25
CA VAL A 327 0.39 -10.45 -26.47
C VAL A 327 -0.23 -11.42 -25.47
N VAL A 328 0.33 -12.63 -25.40
CA VAL A 328 -0.08 -13.70 -24.48
C VAL A 328 1.14 -14.32 -23.81
N PHE A 329 0.93 -15.00 -22.68
CA PHE A 329 1.94 -15.76 -21.97
C PHE A 329 1.53 -17.22 -21.87
N MET A 330 2.50 -18.12 -22.02
CA MET A 330 2.25 -19.56 -21.90
C MET A 330 2.23 -20.00 -20.43
N LEU A 331 1.21 -20.77 -20.04
CA LEU A 331 1.04 -21.36 -18.70
C LEU A 331 1.36 -22.87 -18.68
N GLY A 332 1.68 -23.48 -19.81
CA GLY A 332 2.03 -24.89 -19.91
C GLY A 332 3.52 -25.14 -20.22
N THR A 333 3.97 -26.37 -20.04
CA THR A 333 5.30 -26.82 -20.46
C THR A 333 5.33 -27.10 -21.98
N PRO A 334 6.50 -26.95 -22.64
CA PRO A 334 7.81 -26.56 -22.10
C PRO A 334 8.06 -25.05 -22.02
N TYR A 335 7.18 -24.20 -22.55
CA TYR A 335 7.44 -22.75 -22.72
C TYR A 335 6.83 -21.88 -21.63
N TYR A 336 6.69 -22.38 -20.40
CA TYR A 336 6.04 -21.66 -19.30
C TYR A 336 6.65 -20.26 -19.08
N GLY A 337 5.82 -19.23 -18.98
CA GLY A 337 6.24 -17.85 -18.81
C GLY A 337 6.72 -17.13 -20.08
N CYS A 338 6.90 -17.83 -21.21
CA CYS A 338 7.33 -17.19 -22.46
C CYS A 338 6.24 -16.27 -23.01
N THR A 339 6.66 -15.09 -23.48
CA THR A 339 5.79 -14.14 -24.19
C THR A 339 5.59 -14.56 -25.64
N GLY A 340 4.35 -14.49 -26.11
CA GLY A 340 3.99 -14.82 -27.48
C GLY A 340 3.02 -13.83 -28.10
N GLU A 341 2.98 -13.81 -29.42
CA GLU A 341 2.06 -13.01 -30.21
C GLU A 341 1.05 -13.92 -30.93
N VAL A 342 -0.25 -13.65 -30.74
CA VAL A 342 -1.33 -14.39 -31.39
C VAL A 342 -1.31 -14.12 -32.89
N GLN A 343 -1.32 -15.19 -33.68
CA GLN A 343 -1.42 -15.14 -35.13
C GLN A 343 -2.84 -15.42 -35.59
N ASP A 344 -3.08 -15.30 -36.89
CA ASP A 344 -4.32 -15.76 -37.49
C ASP A 344 -4.55 -17.25 -37.16
N SER A 345 -5.69 -17.52 -36.54
CA SER A 345 -6.10 -18.81 -35.99
C SER A 345 -7.36 -19.35 -36.69
N GLY A 346 -7.82 -18.73 -37.78
CA GLY A 346 -9.06 -19.12 -38.45
C GLY A 346 -9.13 -20.58 -38.89
N ASP A 347 -7.98 -21.23 -39.13
CA ASP A 347 -7.86 -22.64 -39.49
C ASP A 347 -7.90 -23.61 -38.30
N VAL A 348 -7.54 -23.16 -37.09
CA VAL A 348 -7.40 -24.01 -35.89
C VAL A 348 -8.41 -23.69 -34.79
N ILE A 349 -9.17 -22.60 -34.95
CA ILE A 349 -10.13 -22.15 -33.95
C ILE A 349 -11.35 -23.08 -33.83
N THR A 350 -11.71 -23.75 -34.93
CA THR A 350 -12.74 -24.80 -34.97
C THR A 350 -12.37 -26.02 -34.12
N GLU A 351 -11.07 -26.26 -33.93
CA GLU A 351 -10.52 -27.28 -33.01
C GLU A 351 -10.38 -26.76 -31.56
N GLY A 352 -10.81 -25.52 -31.29
CA GLY A 352 -10.69 -24.88 -29.98
C GLY A 352 -9.23 -24.55 -29.60
N ARG A 353 -8.37 -24.28 -30.57
CA ARG A 353 -6.95 -23.93 -30.37
C ARG A 353 -6.62 -22.56 -30.92
N ILE A 354 -5.54 -21.97 -30.40
CA ILE A 354 -5.04 -20.65 -30.81
C ILE A 354 -3.60 -20.80 -31.28
N ARG A 355 -3.28 -20.16 -32.41
CA ARG A 355 -1.93 -20.14 -32.96
C ARG A 355 -1.15 -18.98 -32.36
N VAL A 356 -0.02 -19.28 -31.74
CA VAL A 356 0.84 -18.30 -31.09
C VAL A 356 2.29 -18.49 -31.54
N VAL A 357 3.00 -17.38 -31.75
CA VAL A 357 4.45 -17.38 -31.94
C VAL A 357 5.10 -16.89 -30.66
N PHE A 358 5.74 -17.81 -29.92
CA PHE A 358 6.47 -17.50 -28.70
C PHE A 358 7.89 -17.06 -29.00
N SER A 359 8.36 -16.04 -28.30
CA SER A 359 9.78 -15.69 -28.21
C SER A 359 10.36 -16.37 -26.99
N ILE A 360 11.33 -17.27 -27.19
CA ILE A 360 12.00 -18.00 -26.10
C ILE A 360 13.22 -17.18 -25.67
N PRO A 361 13.21 -16.59 -24.46
CA PRO A 361 14.38 -15.90 -23.95
C PRO A 361 15.50 -16.89 -23.60
N CYS A 362 16.74 -16.41 -23.56
CA CYS A 362 17.82 -17.17 -22.92
C CYS A 362 17.74 -16.95 -21.41
N GLU A 363 17.65 -18.02 -20.63
CA GLU A 363 17.67 -17.95 -19.17
C GLU A 363 19.10 -18.07 -18.64
N PRO A 364 19.50 -17.26 -17.63
CA PRO A 364 20.80 -17.39 -16.99
C PRO A 364 20.86 -18.70 -16.17
N ASN A 365 21.99 -19.41 -16.23
CA ASN A 365 22.21 -20.58 -15.38
C ASN A 365 22.76 -20.10 -14.02
N LEU A 366 21.96 -20.27 -12.97
CA LEU A 366 22.32 -19.88 -11.61
C LEU A 366 22.70 -21.06 -10.71
N ASP A 367 22.77 -22.30 -11.24
CA ASP A 367 23.00 -23.51 -10.45
C ASP A 367 24.31 -23.45 -9.66
N ALA A 368 25.39 -23.00 -10.30
CA ALA A 368 26.70 -22.85 -9.66
C ALA A 368 26.66 -21.82 -8.52
N LEU A 369 25.87 -20.75 -8.67
CA LEU A 369 25.71 -19.73 -7.64
C LEU A 369 24.87 -20.25 -6.47
N ILE A 370 23.79 -20.99 -6.76
CA ILE A 370 22.94 -21.62 -5.74
C ILE A 370 23.77 -22.59 -4.89
N GLN A 371 24.59 -23.45 -5.51
CA GLN A 371 25.45 -24.39 -4.80
C GLN A 371 26.52 -23.68 -3.93
N ASN A 372 27.04 -22.54 -4.40
CA ASN A 372 28.09 -21.78 -3.73
C ASN A 372 27.58 -20.60 -2.89
N GLN A 373 26.27 -20.49 -2.67
CA GLN A 373 25.65 -19.32 -2.02
C GLN A 373 26.26 -19.03 -0.65
N HIS A 374 26.56 -20.08 0.12
CA HIS A 374 27.16 -19.99 1.46
C HIS A 374 28.52 -19.26 1.49
N LYS A 375 29.24 -19.17 0.36
CA LYS A 375 30.52 -18.43 0.26
C LYS A 375 30.31 -16.92 0.22
N TYR A 376 29.19 -16.49 -0.33
CA TYR A 376 28.84 -15.08 -0.50
C TYR A 376 27.85 -14.59 0.56
N SER A 377 27.26 -15.51 1.33
CA SER A 377 26.35 -15.18 2.41
C SER A 377 27.06 -14.55 3.60
N ILE A 378 26.39 -13.56 4.20
CA ILE A 378 26.87 -12.92 5.41
C ILE A 378 26.75 -13.88 6.59
N LYS A 379 27.84 -14.03 7.34
CA LYS A 379 27.85 -14.80 8.59
C LYS A 379 27.31 -13.96 9.73
N TYR A 380 26.35 -14.51 10.46
CA TYR A 380 25.74 -13.87 11.61
C TYR A 380 26.10 -14.64 12.89
N ASN A 381 26.44 -13.90 13.94
CA ASN A 381 26.78 -14.44 15.25
C ASN A 381 25.74 -14.00 16.30
N PRO A 382 25.48 -14.81 17.33
CA PRO A 382 24.65 -14.41 18.45
C PRO A 382 25.22 -13.20 19.20
N GLY A 383 24.36 -12.44 19.88
CA GLY A 383 24.76 -11.25 20.63
C GLY A 383 25.84 -11.49 21.68
N TYR A 384 25.89 -12.67 22.32
CA TYR A 384 26.93 -12.99 23.32
C TYR A 384 28.34 -13.11 22.70
N VAL A 385 28.44 -13.50 21.43
CA VAL A 385 29.73 -13.59 20.72
C VAL A 385 30.27 -12.19 20.46
N LEU A 386 29.41 -11.28 19.96
CA LEU A 386 29.79 -9.88 19.76
C LEU A 386 30.15 -9.21 21.09
N ALA A 387 29.35 -9.45 22.12
CA ALA A 387 29.58 -8.94 23.47
C ALA A 387 30.97 -9.34 24.00
N SER A 388 31.34 -10.61 23.86
CA SER A 388 32.66 -11.12 24.26
C SER A 388 33.82 -10.50 23.49
N ARG A 389 33.65 -10.18 22.20
CA ARG A 389 34.71 -9.57 21.38
C ARG A 389 34.88 -8.07 21.66
N LEU A 390 33.78 -7.38 21.91
CA LEU A 390 33.74 -5.95 22.20
C LEU A 390 34.00 -5.62 23.68
N GLY A 391 34.10 -6.63 24.56
CA GLY A 391 34.29 -6.41 26.00
C GLY A 391 33.08 -5.78 26.70
N VAL A 392 31.87 -5.97 26.16
CA VAL A 392 30.61 -5.42 26.69
C VAL A 392 29.64 -6.53 27.06
N SER A 393 28.56 -6.20 27.78
CA SER A 393 27.50 -7.18 28.06
C SER A 393 26.58 -7.39 26.84
N GLY A 394 25.98 -8.57 26.72
CA GLY A 394 24.99 -8.85 25.67
C GLY A 394 23.77 -7.91 25.72
N TYR A 395 23.46 -7.38 26.89
CA TYR A 395 22.46 -6.32 27.06
C TYR A 395 22.86 -5.04 26.31
N LEU A 396 24.11 -4.58 26.43
CA LEU A 396 24.57 -3.37 25.76
C LEU A 396 24.55 -3.53 24.24
N VAL A 397 25.02 -4.67 23.71
CA VAL A 397 24.88 -5.00 22.28
C VAL A 397 23.41 -4.90 21.88
N SER A 398 22.51 -5.47 22.68
CA SER A 398 21.08 -5.44 22.41
C SER A 398 20.46 -4.03 22.46
N ARG A 399 20.90 -3.17 23.38
CA ARG A 399 20.35 -1.81 23.52
C ARG A 399 20.87 -0.86 22.45
N PHE A 400 22.17 -0.85 22.22
CA PHE A 400 22.81 0.05 21.25
C PHE A 400 22.48 -0.29 19.81
N THR A 401 22.21 -1.55 19.49
CA THR A 401 21.68 -1.94 18.17
C THR A 401 20.20 -1.58 17.97
N GLY A 402 19.47 -1.27 19.04
CA GLY A 402 18.06 -0.85 19.01
C GLY A 402 17.90 0.67 18.98
N SER A 403 16.86 1.17 19.65
CA SER A 403 16.62 2.60 19.87
C SER A 403 16.90 2.95 21.34
N ILE A 404 17.62 4.04 21.56
CA ILE A 404 17.95 4.58 22.89
C ILE A 404 17.51 6.03 22.90
N PHE A 405 16.71 6.43 23.89
CA PHE A 405 16.17 7.78 23.97
C PHE A 405 16.83 8.56 25.11
N ILE A 406 17.37 9.74 24.79
CA ILE A 406 17.91 10.69 25.75
C ILE A 406 17.02 11.94 25.76
N GLY A 407 16.46 12.29 26.93
CA GLY A 407 15.73 13.53 27.17
C GLY A 407 16.65 14.65 27.64
N ARG A 408 16.16 15.89 27.53
CA ARG A 408 16.90 17.07 28.02
C ARG A 408 16.74 17.27 29.53
N GLY A 409 17.75 17.87 30.15
CA GLY A 409 17.81 18.10 31.59
C GLY A 409 18.21 16.86 32.39
N SER A 410 17.62 16.69 33.56
CA SER A 410 17.81 15.54 34.45
C SER A 410 16.52 14.79 34.68
N ARG A 411 16.59 13.55 35.18
CA ARG A 411 15.39 12.78 35.57
C ARG A 411 14.52 13.51 36.59
N ARG A 412 15.11 14.31 37.47
CA ARG A 412 14.39 15.07 38.52
C ARG A 412 13.81 16.38 37.98
N ASN A 413 14.40 16.93 36.93
CA ASN A 413 13.93 18.15 36.29
C ASN A 413 14.06 18.02 34.76
N PRO A 414 13.10 17.39 34.07
CA PRO A 414 13.12 17.24 32.63
C PRO A 414 12.85 18.57 31.91
N HIS A 415 13.69 18.93 30.93
CA HIS A 415 13.51 20.13 30.12
C HIS A 415 12.72 19.78 28.84
N GLY A 416 11.41 19.61 28.98
CA GLY A 416 10.48 19.33 27.87
C GLY A 416 10.36 17.86 27.50
N ASP A 417 9.44 17.57 26.57
CA ASP A 417 9.10 16.20 26.15
C ASP A 417 9.96 15.67 24.99
N HIS A 418 10.87 16.49 24.45
CA HIS A 418 11.70 16.09 23.32
C HIS A 418 12.74 15.05 23.75
N LYS A 419 12.78 13.93 23.04
CA LYS A 419 13.73 12.83 23.27
C LYS A 419 14.52 12.56 22.00
N ALA A 420 15.84 12.71 22.08
CA ALA A 420 16.76 12.36 21.02
C ALA A 420 16.96 10.84 20.96
N ASN A 421 16.90 10.24 19.77
CA ASN A 421 17.25 8.84 19.58
C ASN A 421 18.74 8.72 19.22
N VAL A 422 19.52 8.08 20.10
CA VAL A 422 20.96 7.82 19.94
C VAL A 422 21.28 6.34 19.70
N GLY A 423 20.27 5.49 19.47
CA GLY A 423 20.52 4.09 19.10
C GLY A 423 20.95 3.95 17.64
N LEU A 424 21.69 2.87 17.33
CA LEU A 424 22.10 2.54 15.95
C LEU A 424 20.90 2.15 15.06
N ASN A 425 19.74 1.86 15.65
CA ASN A 425 18.49 1.60 14.92
C ASN A 425 18.62 0.45 13.91
N LEU A 426 19.38 -0.57 14.26
CA LEU A 426 19.58 -1.78 13.47
C LEU A 426 18.48 -2.82 13.70
N LYS A 427 17.70 -2.72 14.78
CA LYS A 427 16.61 -3.68 15.07
C LYS A 427 15.38 -3.03 15.68
N PHE A 428 14.21 -3.57 15.35
CA PHE A 428 12.92 -3.04 15.81
C PHE A 428 11.96 -4.15 16.24
N ASN A 429 11.96 -4.49 17.53
CA ASN A 429 11.09 -5.54 18.08
C ASN A 429 9.60 -5.26 17.86
N LYS A 430 9.13 -4.02 18.10
CA LYS A 430 7.71 -3.65 17.99
C LYS A 430 7.18 -3.73 16.56
N LYS A 431 8.04 -3.47 15.58
CA LYS A 431 7.70 -3.49 14.15
C LYS A 431 8.05 -4.81 13.46
N ASN A 432 8.76 -5.70 14.15
CA ASN A 432 9.36 -6.91 13.58
C ASN A 432 10.20 -6.60 12.33
N GLU A 433 11.06 -5.57 12.43
CA GLU A 433 11.94 -5.12 11.34
C GLU A 433 13.42 -5.26 11.71
N GLU A 434 14.24 -5.56 10.71
CA GLU A 434 15.70 -5.68 10.76
C GLU A 434 16.37 -4.81 9.68
N VAL A 435 17.69 -4.64 9.79
CA VAL A 435 18.51 -3.93 8.80
C VAL A 435 19.39 -4.97 8.09
N PRO A 436 19.08 -5.31 6.82
CA PRO A 436 19.82 -6.30 6.05
C PRO A 436 21.32 -6.01 6.03
N GLY A 437 22.13 -7.05 6.17
CA GLY A 437 23.59 -6.94 6.27
C GLY A 437 24.14 -6.60 7.65
N TYR A 438 23.32 -6.16 8.61
CA TYR A 438 23.77 -5.81 9.97
C TYR A 438 23.16 -6.72 11.04
N THR A 439 21.84 -6.83 11.06
CA THR A 439 21.08 -7.63 12.03
C THR A 439 20.19 -8.61 11.29
N LYS A 440 19.91 -9.74 11.95
CA LYS A 440 18.98 -10.74 11.45
C LYS A 440 18.27 -11.41 12.61
N LYS A 441 16.96 -11.57 12.52
CA LYS A 441 16.19 -12.30 13.53
C LYS A 441 16.01 -13.75 13.09
N VAL A 442 16.49 -14.69 13.90
CA VAL A 442 16.35 -16.13 13.65
C VAL A 442 15.52 -16.73 14.80
N GLY A 443 14.27 -17.09 14.50
CA GLY A 443 13.31 -17.48 15.53
C GLY A 443 13.02 -16.33 16.49
N SER A 444 13.36 -16.50 17.77
CA SER A 444 13.24 -15.47 18.81
C SER A 444 14.53 -14.69 19.06
N GLU A 445 15.66 -15.09 18.46
CA GLU A 445 16.98 -14.54 18.78
C GLU A 445 17.48 -13.57 17.71
N TRP A 446 18.18 -12.54 18.18
CA TRP A 446 18.84 -11.56 17.32
C TRP A 446 20.29 -11.97 17.06
N MET A 447 20.63 -12.00 15.78
CA MET A 447 21.94 -12.32 15.26
C MET A 447 22.54 -11.08 14.59
N TYR A 448 23.85 -10.96 14.62
CA TYR A 448 24.58 -9.75 14.22
C TYR A 448 25.73 -10.11 13.28
N SER A 449 25.94 -9.31 12.25
CA SER A 449 27.03 -9.50 11.29
C SER A 449 28.34 -8.87 11.79
N SER A 450 29.43 -9.14 11.07
CA SER A 450 30.72 -8.48 11.32
C SER A 450 30.66 -6.96 11.12
N ALA A 451 29.79 -6.46 10.23
CA ALA A 451 29.62 -5.03 10.01
C ALA A 451 28.93 -4.35 11.20
N ALA A 452 27.98 -5.04 11.85
CA ALA A 452 27.38 -4.55 13.09
C ALA A 452 28.38 -4.54 14.25
N GLU A 453 29.29 -5.51 14.30
CA GLU A 453 30.38 -5.56 15.28
C GLU A 453 31.33 -4.35 15.12
N GLN A 454 31.78 -4.06 13.90
CA GLN A 454 32.63 -2.90 13.59
C GLN A 454 31.95 -1.58 13.96
N LEU A 455 30.69 -1.41 13.57
CA LEU A 455 29.93 -0.20 13.89
C LEU A 455 29.75 0.01 15.40
N LEU A 456 29.51 -1.07 16.15
CA LEU A 456 29.43 -1.01 17.61
C LEU A 456 30.79 -0.67 18.24
N ALA A 457 31.89 -1.19 17.71
CA ALA A 457 33.23 -0.84 18.16
C ALA A 457 33.52 0.65 17.96
N GLU A 458 33.23 1.18 16.76
CA GLU A 458 33.36 2.62 16.47
C GLU A 458 32.51 3.47 17.41
N TYR A 459 31.29 3.03 17.73
CA TYR A 459 30.44 3.77 18.67
C TYR A 459 31.01 3.72 20.09
N LEU A 460 31.50 2.56 20.53
CA LEU A 460 32.09 2.39 21.86
C LEU A 460 33.32 3.29 22.06
N GLU A 461 34.18 3.40 21.04
CA GLU A 461 35.35 4.30 21.07
C GLU A 461 34.95 5.78 21.16
N ARG A 462 33.85 6.15 20.50
CA ARG A 462 33.43 7.55 20.38
C ARG A 462 32.62 8.06 21.56
N ALA A 463 31.85 7.20 22.22
CA ALA A 463 31.01 7.57 23.36
C ALA A 463 31.10 6.57 24.54
N PRO A 464 32.30 6.31 25.09
CA PRO A 464 32.50 5.29 26.13
C PRO A 464 31.74 5.59 27.43
N GLU A 465 31.56 6.88 27.75
CA GLU A 465 30.81 7.37 28.92
C GLU A 465 29.34 6.93 28.85
N LEU A 466 28.73 7.04 27.66
CA LEU A 466 27.34 6.63 27.44
C LEU A 466 27.16 5.12 27.63
N PHE A 467 28.09 4.31 27.11
CA PHE A 467 28.08 2.86 27.32
C PHE A 467 28.23 2.51 28.80
N SER A 468 29.14 3.18 29.50
CA SER A 468 29.39 2.97 30.93
C SER A 468 28.18 3.34 31.80
N TYR A 469 27.50 4.44 31.45
CA TYR A 469 26.30 4.89 32.16
C TYR A 469 25.12 3.93 31.95
N ILE A 470 24.84 3.53 30.72
CA ILE A 470 23.75 2.58 30.40
C ILE A 470 24.03 1.20 31.00
N ALA A 471 25.30 0.79 31.10
CA ALA A 471 25.69 -0.46 31.76
C ALA A 471 25.27 -0.48 33.23
N LYS A 472 25.42 0.64 33.95
CA LYS A 472 25.04 0.78 35.36
C LYS A 472 23.53 0.92 35.55
N ASN A 473 22.82 1.49 34.57
CA ASN A 473 21.39 1.83 34.65
C ASN A 473 20.51 0.97 33.73
N SER A 474 20.69 -0.36 33.78
CA SER A 474 20.06 -1.30 32.84
C SER A 474 18.52 -1.41 32.92
N GLN A 475 17.91 -0.92 34.00
CA GLN A 475 16.47 -0.96 34.23
C GLN A 475 15.71 0.22 33.61
N GLU A 476 16.42 1.22 33.07
CA GLU A 476 15.82 2.44 32.54
C GLU A 476 15.66 2.42 31.01
N ASP A 477 14.55 2.98 30.53
CA ASP A 477 14.23 3.09 29.11
C ASP A 477 14.45 4.47 28.49
N VAL A 478 14.55 5.49 29.34
CA VAL A 478 14.80 6.88 28.94
C VAL A 478 15.88 7.42 29.85
N PHE A 479 16.94 7.93 29.25
CA PHE A 479 18.07 8.54 29.95
C PHE A 479 18.02 10.05 29.79
N TYR A 480 18.82 10.79 30.57
CA TYR A 480 18.83 12.25 30.54
C TYR A 480 20.26 12.77 30.44
N GLU A 481 20.45 13.85 29.69
CA GLU A 481 21.78 14.39 29.37
C GLU A 481 22.59 14.76 30.62
N ASP A 482 21.96 15.43 31.60
CA ASP A 482 22.63 15.87 32.83
C ASP A 482 22.99 14.70 33.76
N ASP A 483 22.28 13.58 33.65
CA ASP A 483 22.54 12.40 34.47
C ASP A 483 23.71 11.57 33.88
N ILE A 484 23.91 11.62 32.55
CA ILE A 484 25.00 10.91 31.84
C ILE A 484 26.32 11.69 31.94
N TRP A 485 26.27 13.02 31.78
CA TRP A 485 27.42 13.93 31.80
C TRP A 485 27.27 14.97 32.92
N PRO A 486 27.61 14.61 34.18
CA PRO A 486 27.46 15.53 35.30
C PRO A 486 28.61 16.56 35.36
N GLY A 487 28.36 17.82 34.98
CA GLY A 487 29.30 18.93 35.20
C GLY A 487 28.87 20.27 34.57
N GLU A 488 29.19 21.40 35.22
CA GLU A 488 28.86 22.76 34.74
C GLU A 488 29.63 23.18 33.46
N ASN A 489 30.69 22.45 33.07
CA ASN A 489 31.53 22.74 31.90
C ASN A 489 31.31 21.77 30.72
N GLU A 490 30.45 20.75 30.87
CA GLU A 490 30.15 19.78 29.81
C GLU A 490 28.68 19.94 29.39
N ASN A 491 28.46 20.57 28.23
CA ASN A 491 27.13 20.68 27.65
C ASN A 491 26.66 19.29 27.18
N GLY A 492 25.95 18.54 28.03
CA GLY A 492 25.36 17.24 27.67
C GLY A 492 24.53 17.30 26.37
N ALA A 493 23.85 18.42 26.13
CA ALA A 493 23.13 18.68 24.89
C ALA A 493 24.02 18.70 23.63
N GLU A 494 25.26 19.22 23.73
CA GLU A 494 26.22 19.23 22.63
C GLU A 494 26.75 17.82 22.33
N LYS A 495 27.05 17.04 23.38
CA LYS A 495 27.47 15.63 23.24
C LYS A 495 26.38 14.78 22.56
N VAL A 496 25.13 14.95 22.98
CA VAL A 496 23.98 14.29 22.33
C VAL A 496 23.88 14.71 20.86
N GLN A 497 24.05 15.99 20.56
CA GLN A 497 23.99 16.48 19.18
C GLN A 497 25.16 15.99 18.31
N GLU A 498 26.36 15.85 18.87
CA GLU A 498 27.53 15.27 18.21
C GLU A 498 27.25 13.81 17.81
N ILE A 499 26.74 13.01 18.74
CA ILE A 499 26.36 11.61 18.49
C ILE A 499 25.28 11.53 17.41
N ILE A 500 24.23 12.35 17.47
CA ILE A 500 23.17 12.39 16.45
C ILE A 500 23.75 12.74 15.07
N THR A 501 24.64 13.73 15.02
CA THR A 501 25.26 14.18 13.76
C THR A 501 26.11 13.07 13.17
N TRP A 502 26.88 12.35 13.98
CA TRP A 502 27.62 11.18 13.54
C TRP A 502 26.70 10.06 13.05
N LEU A 503 25.67 9.70 13.82
CA LEU A 503 24.71 8.65 13.44
C LEU A 503 24.03 8.97 12.11
N LYS A 504 23.64 10.22 11.89
CA LYS A 504 23.03 10.70 10.63
C LYS A 504 24.04 10.77 9.48
N GLY A 505 25.31 11.04 9.76
CA GLY A 505 26.38 11.06 8.76
C GLY A 505 26.90 9.67 8.38
N HIS A 506 26.66 8.66 9.22
CA HIS A 506 27.12 7.30 8.97
C HIS A 506 26.30 6.62 7.85
N PRO A 507 26.90 5.84 6.92
CA PRO A 507 26.19 5.17 5.81
C PRO A 507 24.97 4.34 6.25
N VAL A 508 25.01 3.79 7.46
CA VAL A 508 23.94 2.98 8.06
C VAL A 508 22.62 3.72 8.19
N SER A 509 22.64 5.05 8.35
CA SER A 509 21.42 5.86 8.45
C SER A 509 20.57 5.85 7.17
N THR A 510 21.21 5.60 6.03
CA THR A 510 20.55 5.57 4.71
C THR A 510 20.01 4.19 4.33
N LEU A 511 20.33 3.14 5.12
CA LEU A 511 19.93 1.78 4.82
C LEU A 511 18.42 1.57 5.03
N SER A 512 17.81 0.83 4.10
CA SER A 512 16.42 0.43 4.18
C SER A 512 16.21 -0.66 5.24
N ARG A 513 15.11 -0.55 5.98
CA ARG A 513 14.65 -1.57 6.92
C ARG A 513 13.78 -2.59 6.19
N SER A 514 13.77 -3.82 6.67
CA SER A 514 12.94 -4.89 6.11
C SER A 514 12.25 -5.69 7.21
N SER A 515 11.09 -6.27 6.92
CA SER A 515 10.42 -7.20 7.84
C SER A 515 11.29 -8.45 8.04
N CYS A 516 11.37 -8.92 9.28
CA CYS A 516 12.07 -10.16 9.64
C CYS A 516 11.45 -11.42 8.99
N ASP A 517 10.23 -11.31 8.46
CA ASP A 517 9.52 -12.43 7.82
C ASP A 517 9.91 -12.60 6.34
N LEU A 518 10.71 -11.68 5.79
CA LEU A 518 11.18 -11.70 4.41
C LEU A 518 12.52 -12.42 4.29
N GLN A 519 12.67 -13.22 3.22
CA GLN A 519 13.96 -13.77 2.83
C GLN A 519 14.64 -12.85 1.83
N ILE A 520 15.75 -12.24 2.25
CA ILE A 520 16.49 -11.24 1.47
C ILE A 520 17.83 -11.85 1.08
N LEU A 521 18.25 -11.60 -0.17
CA LEU A 521 19.57 -11.98 -0.66
C LEU A 521 20.61 -10.93 -0.27
N ASP A 522 21.79 -11.39 0.13
CA ASP A 522 22.91 -10.52 0.43
C ASP A 522 23.41 -9.82 -0.84
N ALA A 523 23.90 -8.58 -0.71
CA ALA A 523 24.33 -7.75 -1.84
C ALA A 523 25.38 -8.45 -2.74
N ALA A 524 26.30 -9.20 -2.14
CA ALA A 524 27.31 -9.97 -2.89
C ALA A 524 26.70 -11.08 -3.77
N ILE A 525 25.57 -11.67 -3.35
CA ILE A 525 24.85 -12.66 -4.16
C ILE A 525 24.17 -11.95 -5.33
N VAL A 526 23.56 -10.79 -5.09
CA VAL A 526 22.90 -9.98 -6.12
C VAL A 526 23.89 -9.57 -7.20
N GLU A 527 25.07 -9.08 -6.83
CA GLU A 527 26.15 -8.74 -7.77
C GLU A 527 26.54 -9.93 -8.66
N LYS A 528 26.62 -11.14 -8.09
CA LYS A 528 26.89 -12.36 -8.88
C LYS A 528 25.74 -12.76 -9.79
N ILE A 529 24.50 -12.51 -9.41
CA ILE A 529 23.35 -12.69 -10.31
C ILE A 529 23.45 -11.71 -11.47
N GLU A 530 23.77 -10.44 -11.22
CA GLU A 530 23.93 -9.40 -12.24
C GLU A 530 25.03 -9.76 -13.25
N GLU A 531 26.19 -10.25 -12.77
CA GLU A 531 27.27 -10.74 -13.63
C GLU A 531 26.81 -11.87 -14.57
N GLU A 532 26.05 -12.86 -14.07
CA GLU A 532 25.55 -13.98 -14.87
C GLU A 532 24.44 -13.54 -15.86
N VAL A 533 23.59 -12.61 -15.46
CA VAL A 533 22.57 -12.02 -16.33
C VAL A 533 23.22 -11.26 -17.49
N GLU A 534 24.28 -10.50 -17.22
CA GLU A 534 24.97 -9.73 -18.27
C GLU A 534 25.70 -10.65 -19.26
N LYS A 535 26.33 -11.73 -18.78
CA LYS A 535 26.87 -12.80 -19.65
C LYS A 535 25.79 -13.43 -20.52
N CYS A 536 24.59 -13.60 -19.98
CA CYS A 536 23.46 -14.18 -20.72
C CYS A 536 22.93 -13.23 -21.81
N LYS A 537 22.84 -11.92 -21.55
CA LYS A 537 22.42 -10.93 -22.57
C LYS A 537 23.32 -10.91 -23.80
N GLN A 538 24.63 -11.13 -23.62
CA GLN A 538 25.58 -11.21 -24.73
C GLN A 538 25.30 -12.41 -25.66
N ARG A 539 24.71 -13.48 -25.13
CA ARG A 539 24.26 -14.66 -25.87
C ARG A 539 22.87 -14.40 -26.44
N LYS A 540 22.75 -13.45 -27.39
CA LYS A 540 21.47 -13.16 -28.06
C LYS A 540 20.88 -14.45 -28.66
N ASN A 541 19.74 -14.91 -28.13
CA ASN A 541 18.98 -16.01 -28.70
C ASN A 541 17.55 -15.55 -28.96
N ASN A 542 17.23 -15.25 -30.21
CA ASN A 542 15.88 -14.83 -30.64
C ASN A 542 15.13 -16.03 -31.25
N LYS A 543 15.09 -17.16 -30.53
CA LYS A 543 14.38 -18.34 -31.02
C LYS A 543 12.87 -18.08 -30.94
N LYS A 544 12.23 -18.00 -32.10
CA LYS A 544 10.78 -17.95 -32.21
C LYS A 544 10.22 -19.32 -32.52
N VAL A 545 9.21 -19.75 -31.79
CA VAL A 545 8.54 -21.04 -32.02
C VAL A 545 7.05 -20.81 -32.22
N ARG A 546 6.52 -21.36 -33.31
CA ARG A 546 5.10 -21.33 -33.62
C ARG A 546 4.44 -22.59 -33.07
N VAL A 547 3.42 -22.42 -32.23
CA VAL A 547 2.70 -23.53 -31.59
C VAL A 547 1.19 -23.25 -31.61
N THR A 548 0.39 -24.31 -31.72
CA THR A 548 -1.06 -24.25 -31.47
C THR A 548 -1.34 -24.69 -30.04
N VAL A 549 -1.96 -23.83 -29.24
CA VAL A 549 -2.13 -24.04 -27.80
C VAL A 549 -3.61 -24.04 -27.42
N LYS A 550 -3.97 -24.84 -26.42
CA LYS A 550 -5.32 -24.78 -25.84
C LYS A 550 -5.47 -23.47 -25.05
N PRO A 551 -6.58 -22.75 -25.16
CA PRO A 551 -6.70 -21.40 -24.60
C PRO A 551 -6.50 -21.31 -23.07
N HIS A 552 -6.86 -22.35 -22.30
CA HIS A 552 -6.66 -22.35 -20.85
C HIS A 552 -5.19 -22.40 -20.41
N LEU A 553 -4.27 -22.70 -21.35
CA LEU A 553 -2.83 -22.64 -21.15
C LEU A 553 -2.24 -21.28 -21.59
N LEU A 554 -3.08 -20.32 -21.96
CA LEU A 554 -2.67 -18.97 -22.31
C LEU A 554 -3.18 -17.98 -21.26
N TYR A 555 -2.33 -17.04 -20.90
CA TYR A 555 -2.69 -15.87 -20.10
C TYR A 555 -2.61 -14.62 -20.98
N ARG A 556 -3.59 -13.73 -20.87
CA ARG A 556 -3.64 -12.44 -21.56
C ARG A 556 -3.83 -11.33 -20.53
#